data_AF-A0A813JGS9-F1
#
_entry.id   AF-A0A813JGS9-F1
#
_cell.length_a   1.000
_cell.length_b   1.000
_cell.length_c   1.000
_cell.angle_alpha   90.00
_cell.angle_beta   90.00
_cell.angle_gamma   90.00
#
_symmetry.space_group_name_H-M   'P 1'
#
loop_
_entity.id
_entity.type
_entity.pdbx_description
1 polymer ?
#
loop_
_entity_poly.entity_id
_entity_poly.type
_entity_poly.pdbx_seq_one_letter_code
_entity_poly.pdbx_strand_id
1 'polypeptide(L)'
;VRDASFVRDAELVLRRIGRDRDLGAQAKLRLAFPTSLSMNFDCQEPQILKELDDVVFVFKPPDWEVDGGADADLTPRPGAPKRLSEFLRSQFGSSRPLLWDRSSGFGFLGRLDAPSSGLVLAALSYEAYLALRLQQETFRVKREYVVLCHGHLAPGLH
;
A
#
# COMPACT_ATOMS: atom_id res chain seq x y z
N VAL A 1 -8.91 -26.19 3.91
CA VAL A 1 -7.46 -25.87 3.83
C VAL A 1 -7.07 -25.96 2.37
N ARG A 2 -6.79 -24.83 1.70
CA ARG A 2 -6.33 -24.85 0.30
C ARG A 2 -4.90 -25.41 0.27
N ASP A 3 -4.61 -26.22 -0.74
CA ASP A 3 -3.31 -26.87 -0.91
C ASP A 3 -2.17 -25.83 -0.92
N ALA A 4 -1.19 -26.00 -0.03
CA ALA A 4 -0.06 -25.09 0.08
C ALA A 4 0.84 -25.13 -1.18
N SER A 5 0.80 -26.21 -1.96
CA SER A 5 1.46 -26.28 -3.26
C SER A 5 0.80 -25.33 -4.26
N PHE A 6 -0.53 -25.37 -4.38
CA PHE A 6 -1.29 -24.51 -5.28
C PHE A 6 -1.02 -23.02 -5.06
N VAL A 7 -1.02 -22.55 -3.80
CA VAL A 7 -0.76 -21.12 -3.51
C VAL A 7 0.66 -20.72 -3.92
N ARG A 8 1.64 -21.62 -3.75
CA ARG A 8 3.03 -21.38 -4.14
C ARG A 8 3.18 -21.31 -5.65
N ASP A 9 2.54 -22.22 -6.38
CA ASP A 9 2.57 -22.24 -7.85
C ASP A 9 1.88 -21.01 -8.42
N ALA A 10 0.73 -20.62 -7.85
CA ALA A 10 0.05 -19.37 -8.19
C ALA A 10 0.94 -18.15 -7.94
N GLU A 11 1.66 -18.10 -6.81
CA GLU A 11 2.60 -17.02 -6.51
C GLU A 11 3.72 -16.94 -7.56
N LEU A 12 4.30 -18.08 -7.95
CA LEU A 12 5.35 -18.12 -8.99
C LEU A 12 4.84 -17.57 -10.33
N VAL A 13 3.63 -17.98 -10.75
CA VAL A 13 3.01 -17.51 -11.99
C VAL A 13 2.71 -16.01 -11.92
N LEU A 14 2.12 -15.54 -10.83
CA LEU A 14 1.79 -14.12 -10.65
C LEU A 14 3.04 -13.24 -10.59
N ARG A 15 4.10 -13.68 -9.91
CA ARG A 15 5.38 -12.97 -9.90
C ARG A 15 5.98 -12.84 -11.28
N ARG A 16 5.94 -13.92 -12.08
CA ARG A 16 6.39 -13.88 -13.48
C ARG A 16 5.57 -12.89 -14.30
N ILE A 17 4.25 -12.93 -14.22
CA ILE A 17 3.36 -11.99 -14.94
C ILE A 17 3.66 -10.54 -14.53
N GLY A 18 3.81 -10.28 -13.24
CA GLY A 18 4.15 -8.96 -12.74
C GLY A 18 5.50 -8.47 -13.26
N ARG A 19 6.53 -9.32 -13.20
CA ARG A 19 7.86 -9.01 -13.72
C ARG A 19 7.84 -8.71 -15.22
N ASP A 20 7.09 -9.47 -16.01
CA ASP A 20 6.95 -9.22 -17.45
C ASP A 20 6.33 -7.84 -17.71
N ARG A 21 5.36 -7.41 -16.88
CA ARG A 21 4.81 -6.03 -16.93
C ARG A 21 5.82 -4.98 -16.50
N ASP A 22 6.55 -5.23 -15.42
CA ASP A 22 7.58 -4.33 -14.93
C ASP A 22 8.68 -4.13 -15.98
N LEU A 23 9.15 -5.19 -16.64
CA LEU A 23 10.15 -5.11 -17.72
C LEU A 23 9.63 -4.33 -18.93
N GLY A 24 8.36 -4.50 -19.29
CA GLY A 24 7.72 -3.69 -20.31
C GLY A 24 7.66 -2.19 -19.96
N ALA A 25 7.68 -1.87 -18.66
CA ALA A 25 7.49 -0.52 -18.15
C ALA A 25 8.80 0.17 -17.65
N GLN A 26 9.83 -0.58 -17.26
CA GLN A 26 11.04 -0.12 -16.55
C GLN A 26 12.34 -0.20 -17.36
N ALA A 27 12.34 0.05 -18.67
CA ALA A 27 13.59 0.10 -19.45
C ALA A 27 14.64 1.14 -18.94
N LYS A 28 14.36 1.96 -17.92
CA LYS A 28 15.32 2.87 -17.31
C LYS A 28 15.06 3.07 -15.81
N LEU A 29 16.15 2.93 -15.03
CA LEU A 29 16.45 3.51 -13.71
C LEU A 29 16.33 2.58 -12.48
N ARG A 30 17.43 2.60 -11.71
CA ARG A 30 17.56 2.11 -10.33
C ARG A 30 17.64 3.31 -9.41
N LEU A 31 17.06 3.21 -8.22
CA LEU A 31 17.31 4.15 -7.12
C LEU A 31 17.66 3.39 -5.83
N ALA A 32 18.41 4.07 -4.98
CA ALA A 32 19.08 3.57 -3.79
C ALA A 32 18.23 3.76 -2.52
N PHE A 33 18.45 2.88 -1.55
CA PHE A 33 17.67 2.74 -0.32
C PHE A 33 18.19 3.65 0.82
N PRO A 34 17.35 4.49 1.45
CA PRO A 34 17.61 5.00 2.78
C PRO A 34 17.20 3.95 3.82
N THR A 35 18.15 3.55 4.68
CA THR A 35 17.92 2.56 5.74
C THR A 35 17.94 3.24 7.11
N SER A 36 16.84 3.90 7.50
CA SER A 36 16.60 4.15 8.93
C SER A 36 15.12 4.39 9.23
N LEU A 37 14.65 3.73 10.29
CA LEU A 37 13.33 3.96 10.88
C LEU A 37 13.46 5.18 11.80
N SER A 38 12.95 6.33 11.37
CA SER A 38 12.66 7.45 12.27
C SER A 38 11.14 7.53 12.41
N MET A 39 10.63 7.17 13.59
CA MET A 39 9.20 7.19 13.86
C MET A 39 8.84 8.47 14.58
N ASN A 40 8.26 9.44 13.86
CA ASN A 40 7.68 10.63 14.46
C ASN A 40 6.19 10.67 14.13
N PHE A 41 5.37 10.17 15.06
CA PHE A 41 3.93 9.93 14.86
C PHE A 41 3.05 11.19 14.99
N ASP A 42 3.63 12.33 15.37
CA ASP A 42 2.95 13.63 15.41
C ASP A 42 2.93 14.32 14.03
N CYS A 43 3.22 13.59 12.96
CA CYS A 43 3.31 14.14 11.62
C CYS A 43 1.92 14.31 10.97
N GLN A 44 1.64 15.53 10.51
CA GLN A 44 0.48 15.85 9.68
C GLN A 44 0.65 15.41 8.21
N GLU A 45 1.83 14.88 7.90
CA GLU A 45 2.25 14.45 6.56
C GLU A 45 2.58 12.95 6.58
N PRO A 46 2.33 12.21 5.47
CA PRO A 46 2.66 10.80 5.39
C PRO A 46 4.15 10.55 5.51
N GLN A 47 4.51 9.39 6.04
CA GLN A 47 5.91 8.98 6.21
C GLN A 47 6.11 7.59 5.66
N ILE A 48 7.18 7.38 4.88
CA ILE A 48 7.67 6.04 4.57
C ILE A 48 8.42 5.56 5.80
N LEU A 49 7.84 4.62 6.54
CA LEU A 49 8.50 4.04 7.71
C LEU A 49 9.54 3.01 7.29
N LYS A 50 9.22 2.21 6.26
CA LYS A 50 10.10 1.12 5.81
C LYS A 50 9.94 0.87 4.32
N GLU A 51 11.06 0.65 3.65
CA GLU A 51 11.13 0.16 2.27
C GLU A 51 11.79 -1.23 2.28
N LEU A 52 11.21 -2.16 1.55
CA LEU A 52 11.67 -3.53 1.36
C LEU A 52 11.59 -3.84 -0.14
N ASP A 53 12.70 -3.62 -0.86
CA ASP A 53 12.80 -3.79 -2.31
C ASP A 53 11.72 -3.02 -3.09
N ASP A 54 10.61 -3.70 -3.41
CA ASP A 54 9.47 -3.16 -4.15
C ASP A 54 8.21 -3.04 -3.28
N VAL A 55 8.36 -2.97 -1.96
CA VAL A 55 7.28 -2.84 -1.00
C VAL A 55 7.59 -1.72 -0.01
N VAL A 56 6.60 -0.88 0.28
CA VAL A 56 6.73 0.21 1.24
C VAL A 56 5.63 0.19 2.30
N PHE A 57 6.04 0.47 3.53
CA PHE A 57 5.16 0.70 4.67
C PHE A 57 5.04 2.19 4.88
N VAL A 58 3.85 2.72 4.64
CA VAL A 58 3.55 4.15 4.75
C VAL A 58 2.71 4.37 6.00
N PHE A 59 3.16 5.26 6.88
CA PHE A 59 2.28 5.82 7.90
C PHE A 59 1.39 6.88 7.26
N LYS A 60 0.08 6.65 7.30
CA LYS A 60 -0.95 7.59 6.86
C LYS A 60 -1.49 8.36 8.08
N PRO A 61 -1.35 9.69 8.14
CA PRO A 61 -2.02 10.49 9.16
C PRO A 61 -3.52 10.70 8.81
N PRO A 62 -4.32 11.28 9.72
CA PRO A 62 -5.67 11.75 9.41
C PRO A 62 -5.66 12.77 8.27
N ASP A 63 -6.82 13.00 7.65
CA ASP A 63 -7.04 13.94 6.52
C ASP A 63 -6.34 13.56 5.20
N TRP A 64 -5.75 12.36 5.15
CA TRP A 64 -5.23 11.74 3.94
C TRP A 64 -6.10 10.57 3.50
N GLU A 65 -6.39 10.46 2.22
CA GLU A 65 -7.14 9.37 1.63
C GLU A 65 -6.21 8.38 0.93
N VAL A 66 -6.43 7.08 1.16
CA VAL A 66 -5.86 6.03 0.30
C VAL A 66 -6.75 5.92 -0.93
N ASP A 67 -6.35 6.59 -2.00
CA ASP A 67 -7.09 6.63 -3.25
C ASP A 67 -6.89 5.32 -4.03
N GLY A 68 -7.80 4.37 -3.86
CA GLY A 68 -7.75 3.07 -4.52
C GLY A 68 -9.11 2.69 -5.07
N GLY A 69 -9.35 3.00 -6.35
CA GLY A 69 -10.59 2.61 -7.03
C GLY A 69 -10.71 3.19 -8.44
N ALA A 70 -11.28 2.41 -9.36
CA ALA A 70 -11.58 2.83 -10.72
C ALA A 70 -12.54 4.04 -10.77
N ASP A 71 -13.30 4.27 -9.70
CA ASP A 71 -14.27 5.36 -9.55
C ASP A 71 -13.78 6.51 -8.67
N ALA A 72 -12.54 6.47 -8.15
CA ALA A 72 -12.01 7.54 -7.29
C ALA A 72 -11.95 8.87 -8.07
N ASP A 73 -12.89 9.79 -7.81
CA ASP A 73 -12.94 11.07 -8.51
C ASP A 73 -11.61 11.80 -8.31
N LEU A 74 -10.83 11.92 -9.39
CA LEU A 74 -9.50 12.53 -9.37
C LEU A 74 -9.56 14.05 -9.37
N THR A 75 -10.74 14.65 -9.54
CA THR A 75 -10.89 16.11 -9.49
C THR A 75 -10.62 16.62 -8.06
N PRO A 76 -9.69 17.56 -7.87
CA PRO A 76 -9.49 18.20 -6.57
C PRO A 76 -10.74 18.99 -6.22
N ARG A 77 -11.46 18.55 -5.18
CA ARG A 77 -12.57 19.32 -4.62
C ARG A 77 -12.05 20.17 -3.46
N PRO A 78 -12.51 21.44 -3.32
CA PRO A 78 -12.18 22.23 -2.14
C PRO A 78 -12.57 21.48 -0.86
N GLY A 79 -11.62 21.32 0.06
CA GLY A 79 -11.83 20.56 1.30
C GLY A 79 -11.77 19.04 1.16
N ALA A 80 -11.43 18.49 -0.01
CA ALA A 80 -11.13 17.06 -0.12
C ALA A 80 -9.84 16.70 0.64
N PRO A 81 -9.77 15.49 1.22
CA PRO A 81 -8.54 14.99 1.83
C PRO A 81 -7.40 14.90 0.80
N LYS A 82 -6.16 15.06 1.28
CA LYS A 82 -4.96 14.89 0.46
C LYS A 82 -4.81 13.42 0.04
N ARG A 83 -4.22 13.14 -1.12
CA ARG A 83 -4.14 11.76 -1.65
C ARG A 83 -2.81 11.09 -1.38
N LEU A 84 -2.85 9.89 -0.82
CA LEU A 84 -1.64 9.13 -0.51
C LEU A 84 -0.87 8.69 -1.77
N SER A 85 -1.56 8.50 -2.91
CA SER A 85 -0.88 8.22 -4.18
C SER A 85 0.00 9.38 -4.67
N GLU A 86 -0.41 10.62 -4.41
CA GLU A 86 0.36 11.82 -4.79
C GLU A 86 1.65 11.90 -3.98
N PHE A 87 1.56 11.60 -2.68
CA PHE A 87 2.72 11.45 -1.82
C PHE A 87 3.68 10.39 -2.38
N LEU A 88 3.23 9.16 -2.61
CA LEU A 88 4.11 8.10 -3.14
C LEU A 88 4.72 8.45 -4.50
N ARG A 89 3.95 9.04 -5.41
CA ARG A 89 4.47 9.49 -6.72
C ARG A 89 5.52 10.60 -6.57
N SER A 90 5.37 11.51 -5.61
CA SER A 90 6.38 12.53 -5.34
C SER A 90 7.68 11.93 -4.79
N GLN A 91 7.59 10.86 -4.00
CA GLN A 91 8.77 10.19 -3.41
C GLN A 91 9.52 9.35 -4.44
N PHE A 92 8.81 8.58 -5.28
CA PHE A 92 9.42 7.60 -6.20
C PHE A 92 9.45 8.05 -7.67
N GLY A 93 8.78 9.15 -7.99
CA GLY A 93 8.72 9.72 -9.33
C GLY A 93 8.05 8.81 -10.37
N SER A 94 8.46 8.98 -11.63
CA SER A 94 7.99 8.17 -12.76
C SER A 94 8.69 6.82 -12.90
N SER A 95 9.66 6.51 -12.04
CA SER A 95 10.45 5.26 -12.07
C SER A 95 9.65 4.01 -11.67
N ARG A 96 8.48 4.22 -11.05
CA ARG A 96 7.57 3.17 -10.57
C ARG A 96 6.22 3.28 -11.29
N PRO A 97 6.07 2.67 -12.49
CA PRO A 97 4.87 2.80 -13.32
C PRO A 97 3.58 2.35 -12.61
N LEU A 98 3.66 1.37 -11.71
CA LEU A 98 2.55 0.92 -10.90
C LEU A 98 1.89 2.06 -10.10
N LEU A 99 2.67 3.03 -9.61
CA LEU A 99 2.14 4.16 -8.82
C LEU A 99 1.27 5.12 -9.66
N TRP A 100 1.25 4.96 -10.98
CA TRP A 100 0.41 5.71 -11.91
C TRP A 100 -0.76 4.88 -12.45
N ASP A 101 -0.79 3.57 -12.15
CA ASP A 101 -1.85 2.68 -12.60
C ASP A 101 -3.04 2.67 -11.63
N ARG A 102 -4.06 3.44 -11.99
CA ARG A 102 -5.33 3.50 -11.26
C ARG A 102 -6.06 2.16 -11.20
N SER A 103 -5.92 1.31 -12.22
CA SER A 103 -6.58 0.00 -12.26
C SER A 103 -6.01 -0.96 -11.21
N SER A 104 -4.75 -0.75 -10.83
CA SER A 104 -4.06 -1.44 -9.74
C SER A 104 -4.09 -0.67 -8.42
N GLY A 105 -4.92 0.38 -8.31
CA GLY A 105 -5.04 1.19 -7.10
C GLY A 105 -3.73 1.86 -6.67
N PHE A 106 -2.90 2.25 -7.64
CA PHE A 106 -1.57 2.85 -7.42
C PHE A 106 -0.63 2.00 -6.55
N GLY A 107 -0.85 0.68 -6.51
CA GLY A 107 -0.06 -0.27 -5.73
C GLY A 107 -0.51 -0.46 -4.28
N PHE A 108 -1.55 0.23 -3.81
CA PHE A 108 -2.09 0.03 -2.46
C PHE A 108 -2.79 -1.34 -2.33
N LEU A 109 -2.53 -2.04 -1.24
CA LEU A 109 -3.14 -3.35 -0.98
C LEU A 109 -4.50 -3.27 -0.28
N GLY A 110 -4.69 -2.23 0.53
CA GLY A 110 -5.93 -1.97 1.24
C GLY A 110 -6.09 -0.47 1.47
N ARG A 111 -7.29 -0.08 1.91
CA ARG A 111 -7.61 1.31 2.25
C ARG A 111 -7.71 1.48 3.76
N LEU A 112 -7.43 2.70 4.18
CA LEU A 112 -7.75 3.21 5.50
C LEU A 112 -8.58 4.48 5.29
N ASP A 113 -9.67 4.63 6.03
CA ASP A 113 -10.55 5.78 5.85
C ASP A 113 -9.83 7.09 6.18
N ALA A 114 -10.26 8.18 5.53
CA ALA A 114 -9.64 9.50 5.67
C ALA A 114 -9.39 9.94 7.13
N PRO A 115 -10.35 9.81 8.07
CA PRO A 115 -10.15 10.25 9.45
C PRO A 115 -9.26 9.29 10.28
N SER A 116 -9.03 8.06 9.80
CA SER A 116 -8.20 7.10 10.52
C SER A 116 -6.72 7.35 10.25
N SER A 117 -5.84 6.97 11.18
CA SER A 117 -4.39 6.96 10.98
C SER A 117 -3.83 5.55 11.10
N GLY A 118 -2.64 5.32 10.54
CA GLY A 118 -1.96 4.03 10.69
C GLY A 118 -1.19 3.57 9.46
N LEU A 119 -0.80 2.31 9.49
CA LEU A 119 0.04 1.69 8.44
C LEU A 119 -0.77 1.32 7.21
N VAL A 120 -0.25 1.72 6.06
CA VAL A 120 -0.72 1.33 4.74
C VAL A 120 0.44 0.65 4.00
N LEU A 121 0.15 -0.53 3.45
CA LEU A 121 1.11 -1.29 2.64
C LEU A 121 0.89 -0.96 1.16
N ALA A 122 1.96 -0.60 0.46
CA ALA A 122 1.93 -0.38 -0.99
C ALA A 122 3.08 -1.13 -1.68
N ALA A 123 2.81 -1.59 -2.89
CA ALA A 123 3.80 -2.13 -3.81
C ALA A 123 4.34 -1.04 -4.74
N LEU A 124 5.61 -1.16 -5.12
CA LEU A 124 6.29 -0.30 -6.08
C LEU A 124 6.47 -0.96 -7.46
N SER A 125 6.20 -2.26 -7.58
CA SER A 125 6.26 -3.04 -8.82
C SER A 125 5.04 -3.95 -8.98
N TYR A 126 4.69 -4.28 -10.21
CA TYR A 126 3.59 -5.20 -10.51
C TYR A 126 3.87 -6.60 -9.96
N GLU A 127 5.13 -7.06 -9.98
CA GLU A 127 5.55 -8.31 -9.33
C GLU A 127 5.17 -8.33 -7.85
N ALA A 128 5.58 -7.29 -7.10
CA ALA A 128 5.27 -7.19 -5.68
C ALA A 128 3.76 -7.05 -5.43
N TYR A 129 3.06 -6.23 -6.23
CA TYR A 129 1.63 -6.00 -6.09
C TYR A 129 0.81 -7.29 -6.24
N LEU A 130 1.09 -8.08 -7.27
CA LEU A 130 0.35 -9.33 -7.51
C LEU A 130 0.65 -10.38 -6.44
N ALA A 131 1.90 -10.49 -5.98
CA ALA A 131 2.27 -11.39 -4.90
C ALA A 131 1.57 -11.00 -3.58
N LEU A 132 1.60 -9.71 -3.23
CA LEU A 132 0.94 -9.18 -2.05
C LEU A 132 -0.59 -9.33 -2.13
N ARG A 133 -1.19 -9.09 -3.30
CA ARG A 133 -2.64 -9.30 -3.51
C ARG A 133 -3.02 -10.76 -3.30
N LEU A 134 -2.23 -11.72 -3.80
CA LEU A 134 -2.45 -13.14 -3.52
C LEU A 134 -2.38 -13.42 -2.00
N GLN A 135 -1.41 -12.85 -1.29
CA GLN A 135 -1.30 -13.00 0.17
C GLN A 135 -2.54 -12.45 0.88
N GLN A 136 -3.08 -11.32 0.43
CA GLN A 136 -4.31 -10.75 0.97
C GLN A 136 -5.53 -11.64 0.71
N GLU A 137 -5.73 -12.10 -0.52
CA GLU A 137 -6.84 -13.00 -0.92
C GLU A 137 -6.75 -14.39 -0.28
N THR A 138 -5.56 -14.76 0.21
CA THR A 138 -5.32 -16.01 0.96
C THR A 138 -5.24 -15.79 2.47
N PHE A 139 -5.62 -14.61 2.97
CA PHE A 139 -5.65 -14.26 4.39
C PHE A 139 -4.29 -14.40 5.10
N ARG A 140 -3.18 -14.22 4.37
CA ARG A 140 -1.80 -14.26 4.91
C ARG A 140 -1.32 -12.91 5.42
N VAL A 141 -2.07 -11.84 5.17
CA VAL A 141 -1.79 -10.49 5.69
C VAL A 141 -2.61 -10.27 6.96
N LYS A 142 -1.93 -10.11 8.09
CA LYS A 142 -2.57 -9.73 9.36
C LYS A 142 -2.62 -8.20 9.46
N ARG A 143 -3.75 -7.68 9.94
CA ARG A 143 -3.93 -6.26 10.28
C ARG A 143 -4.40 -6.18 11.72
N GLU A 144 -3.82 -5.25 12.47
CA GLU A 144 -4.17 -4.98 13.86
C GLU A 144 -4.54 -3.51 13.96
N TYR A 145 -5.64 -3.25 14.68
CA TYR A 145 -6.21 -1.91 14.82
C TYR A 145 -6.37 -1.60 16.30
N VAL A 146 -6.08 -0.36 16.66
CA VAL A 146 -6.41 0.18 17.97
C VAL A 146 -7.54 1.19 17.77
N VAL A 147 -8.64 1.00 18.49
CA VAL A 147 -9.82 1.86 18.42
C VAL A 147 -10.23 2.30 19.81
N LEU A 148 -10.71 3.55 19.91
CA LEU A 148 -11.38 4.03 21.11
C LEU A 148 -12.89 3.92 20.91
N CYS A 149 -13.55 3.11 21.74
CA CYS A 149 -15.00 2.92 21.70
C CYS A 149 -15.68 3.74 22.81
N HIS A 150 -16.90 4.19 22.55
CA HIS A 150 -17.77 4.71 23.60
C HIS A 150 -18.38 3.57 24.41
N GLY A 151 -18.50 3.77 25.73
CA GLY A 151 -19.08 2.81 26.66
C GLY A 151 -18.04 1.94 27.38
N HIS A 152 -18.52 1.14 28.34
CA HIS A 152 -17.68 0.16 29.05
C HIS A 152 -17.73 -1.18 28.32
N LEU A 153 -16.57 -1.65 27.87
CA LEU A 153 -16.44 -3.02 27.41
C LEU A 153 -16.42 -3.96 28.60
N ALA A 154 -17.13 -5.09 28.49
CA ALA A 154 -17.03 -6.14 29.49
C ALA A 154 -15.57 -6.62 29.59
N PRO A 155 -15.04 -6.89 30.80
CA PRO A 155 -13.69 -7.42 30.95
C PRO A 155 -13.50 -8.68 30.11
N GLY A 156 -12.41 -8.77 29.35
CA GLY A 156 -12.08 -9.94 28.53
C GLY A 156 -12.53 -9.88 27.07
N LEU A 157 -13.24 -8.83 26.65
CA LEU A 157 -13.39 -8.52 25.22
C LEU A 157 -12.15 -7.72 24.76
N HIS A 158 -11.19 -8.40 24.13
CA HIS A 158 -10.04 -7.81 23.43
C HIS A 158 -9.84 -8.50 22.09
#